data_AF-A0A8I0E3G3-F1
#
_entry.id   AF-A0A8I0E3G3-F1
#
_cell.length_a   1.000
_cell.length_b   1.000
_cell.length_c   1.000
_cell.angle_alpha   90.00
_cell.angle_beta   90.00
_cell.angle_gamma   90.00
#
_symmetry.space_group_name_H-M   'P 1'
#
loop_
_entity.id
_entity.type
_entity.pdbx_description
1 polymer ?
#
loop_
_entity_poly.entity_id
_entity_poly.type
_entity_poly.pdbx_seq_one_letter_code
_entity_poly.pdbx_strand_id
1 'polypeptide(L)' 'MDLLKDRYSREFVEVICPKCRQSRIICLPEEPMPQCEICKVTMVIKEVLTEGKY' A
#
# COMPACT_ATOMS: atom_id res chain seq x y z
N MET A 1 18.07 1.17 -27.14
CA MET A 1 16.67 0.92 -27.53
C MET A 1 15.94 0.46 -26.28
N ASP A 2 14.84 1.15 -25.97
CA ASP A 2 13.81 0.86 -24.96
C ASP A 2 14.21 0.85 -23.47
N LEU A 3 14.37 2.07 -22.91
CA LEU A 3 14.70 2.35 -21.50
C LEU A 3 13.48 2.62 -20.58
N LEU A 4 12.24 2.31 -20.97
CA LEU A 4 11.05 2.73 -20.20
C LEU A 4 9.90 1.70 -20.26
N LYS A 5 10.15 0.47 -19.80
CA LYS A 5 9.13 -0.59 -19.84
C LYS A 5 8.76 -1.18 -18.48
N ASP A 6 8.72 -0.35 -17.44
CA ASP A 6 7.92 -0.62 -16.24
C ASP A 6 7.15 0.64 -15.88
N ARG A 7 6.03 0.83 -16.58
CA ARG A 7 5.04 1.85 -16.26
C ARG A 7 4.36 1.43 -14.96
N TYR A 8 4.88 1.90 -13.83
CA TYR A 8 4.23 2.02 -12.51
C TYR A 8 2.84 1.35 -12.44
N SER A 9 2.82 0.04 -12.24
CA SER A 9 1.59 -0.67 -11.87
C SER A 9 1.17 -0.10 -10.53
N ARG A 10 0.15 0.76 -10.56
CA ARG A 10 -0.45 1.34 -9.37
C ARG A 10 -1.19 0.22 -8.67
N GLU A 11 -0.65 -0.21 -7.54
CA GLU A 11 -1.22 -1.29 -6.76
C GLU A 11 -1.82 -0.70 -5.49
N PHE A 12 -3.13 -0.86 -5.33
CA PHE A 12 -3.79 -0.55 -4.07
C PHE A 12 -3.45 -1.65 -3.08
N VAL A 13 -2.94 -1.26 -1.91
CA VAL A 13 -2.62 -2.19 -0.84
C VAL A 13 -3.33 -1.75 0.44
N GLU A 14 -3.95 -2.70 1.12
CA GLU A 14 -4.43 -2.49 2.49
C GLU A 14 -3.25 -2.65 3.45
N VAL A 15 -2.92 -1.60 4.18
CA VAL A 15 -1.93 -1.60 5.26
C VAL A 15 -2.65 -1.64 6.61
N ILE A 16 -2.05 -2.28 7.60
CA ILE A 16 -2.58 -2.42 8.95
C ILE A 16 -1.54 -2.00 9.99
N CYS A 17 -2.00 -1.36 11.07
CA CYS A 17 -1.18 -1.10 12.24
C CYS A 17 -0.99 -2.41 13.03
N PRO A 18 0.26 -2.87 13.26
CA PRO A 18 0.51 -4.09 14.02
C PRO A 18 0.13 -3.99 15.52
N LYS A 19 -0.13 -2.77 16.03
CA LYS A 19 -0.50 -2.53 17.43
C LYS A 19 -2.00 -2.39 17.65
N CYS A 20 -2.64 -1.42 16.99
CA CYS A 20 -4.07 -1.14 17.18
C CYS A 20 -4.98 -1.82 16.13
N ARG A 21 -4.41 -2.48 15.12
CA ARG A 21 -5.13 -3.15 14.02
C ARG A 21 -5.98 -2.22 13.13
N GLN A 22 -5.78 -0.92 13.21
CA GLN A 22 -6.37 0.02 12.26
C GLN A 22 -5.82 -0.24 10.86
N SER A 23 -6.68 -0.43 9.87
CA SER A 23 -6.28 -0.56 8.47
C SER A 23 -6.51 0.71 7.66
N ARG A 24 -5.77 0.85 6.57
CA ARG A 24 -5.85 1.96 5.62
C ARG A 24 -5.44 1.46 4.25
N ILE A 25 -6.02 2.01 3.19
CA ILE A 25 -5.64 1.67 1.81
C ILE A 25 -4.73 2.77 1.28
N ILE A 26 -3.62 2.38 0.64
CA ILE A 26 -2.68 3.28 -0.04
C ILE A 26 -2.38 2.77 -1.44
N CYS A 27 -2.02 3.66 -2.36
CA CYS A 27 -1.57 3.31 -3.70
C CYS A 27 -0.03 3.27 -3.76
N LEU A 28 0.57 2.10 -3.97
CA LEU A 28 2.02 1.99 -4.19
C LEU A 28 2.36 2.07 -5.68
N PRO A 29 3.46 2.76 -6.06
CA PRO A 29 4.39 3.53 -5.22
C PRO A 29 4.05 5.04 -5.17
N GLU A 30 2.83 5.46 -5.54
CA GLU A 30 2.43 6.88 -5.51
C GLU A 30 2.41 7.45 -4.08
N GLU A 31 2.00 6.65 -3.11
CA GLU A 31 1.93 7.01 -1.69
C GLU A 31 2.98 6.25 -0.86
N PRO A 32 3.70 6.93 0.05
CA PRO A 32 4.61 6.27 0.98
C PRO A 32 3.86 5.51 2.07
N MET A 33 4.54 4.55 2.72
CA MET A 33 3.99 3.78 3.83
C MET A 33 3.57 4.70 4.99
N PRO A 34 2.28 4.77 5.36
CA PRO A 34 1.82 5.67 6.39
C PRO A 34 2.21 5.18 7.79
N GLN A 35 2.23 6.11 8.74
CA GLN A 35 2.29 5.80 10.16
C GLN A 35 0.89 5.78 10.74
N CYS A 36 0.67 4.89 11.71
CA CYS A 36 -0.58 4.85 12.44
C CYS A 36 -0.78 6.14 13.25
N GLU A 37 -1.93 6.79 13.11
CA GLU A 37 -2.25 8.05 13.79
C GLU A 37 -2.32 7.91 15.32
N ILE A 38 -2.62 6.70 15.81
CA ILE A 38 -2.76 6.39 17.24
C ILE A 38 -1.40 5.96 17.82
N CYS A 39 -0.77 4.95 17.21
CA CYS A 39 0.43 4.32 17.76
C CYS A 39 1.74 4.96 17.29
N LYS A 40 1.70 5.81 16.25
CA LYS A 40 2.86 6.44 15.61
C LYS A 40 3.93 5.44 15.15
N VAL A 41 3.50 4.22 14.79
CA VAL A 41 4.36 3.17 14.21
C VAL A 41 4.08 3.04 12.73
N THR A 42 5.10 2.64 11.96
CA THR A 42 4.95 2.33 10.54
C THR A 42 3.95 1.19 10.35
N MET A 43 2.95 1.40 9.50
CA MET A 43 1.98 0.36 9.15
C MET A 43 2.66 -0.71 8.27
N VAL A 44 2.06 -1.90 8.22
CA VAL A 44 2.56 -3.03 7.42
C VAL A 44 1.52 -3.44 6.39
N ILE A 45 1.94 -3.92 5.22
CA ILE A 45 1.01 -4.41 4.19
C ILE A 45 0.30 -5.66 4.74
N LYS A 46 -1.03 -5.61 4.77
CA LYS A 46 -1.89 -6.74 5.12
C LYS A 46 -2.26 -7.53 3.88
N GLU A 47 -2.72 -6.84 2.83
CA GLU A 47 -3.18 -7.46 1.59
C GLU A 47 -3.00 -6.51 0.41
N VAL A 48 -2.69 -7.06 -0.77
CA VAL A 48 -2.70 -6.32 -2.04
C VAL A 48 -4.11 -6.43 -2.62
N LEU A 49 -4.78 -5.30 -2.77
CA LEU A 49 -6.11 -5.21 -3.37
C LEU A 49 -5.95 -5.26 -4.89
N THR A 50 -5.81 -6.46 -5.43
CA THR A 50 -5.84 -6.66 -6.89
C THR A 50 -7.27 -6.49 -7.37
N GLU A 51 -7.50 -5.56 -8.29
CA GLU A 51 -8.80 -5.41 -8.97
C GLU A 51 -9.11 -6.72 -9.71
N GLY A 52 -9.96 -7.55 -9.10
CA GLY A 52 -10.42 -8.79 -9.68
C GLY A 52 -11.30 -8.51 -10.89
N LYS A 53 -10.71 -8.50 -12.09
CA LYS A 53 -11.48 -8.65 -13.33
C LYS A 53 -11.96 -10.09 -13.44
N TYR A 54 -13.23 -10.33 -13.13
CA TYR A 54 -13.97 -11.49 -13.59
C TYR A 54 -15.02 -11.05 -14.62
#